data_AF-A0A7V1JF89-F1
#
_entry.id   AF-A0A7V1JF89-F1
#
_cell.length_a   1.000
_cell.length_b   1.000
_cell.length_c   1.000
_cell.angle_alpha   90.00
_cell.angle_beta   90.00
_cell.angle_gamma   90.00
#
_symmetry.space_group_name_H-M   'P 1'
#
loop_
_entity.id
_entity.type
_entity.pdbx_description
1 polymer ?
#
loop_
_entity_poly.entity_id
_entity_poly.type
_entity_poly.pdbx_seq_one_letter_code
_entity_poly.pdbx_strand_id
1 'polypeptide(L)'
;MRISSTSMLPQTKKQFFRLITIISILLMSFVIIGISGISSNKAYAMKALENGGGNIMMGSMMKNKGGMVSNRGHEMFPQYKGVKTGYALFRYEGCIMCHTINGQGGIMGPDLSHMGSIKNFSWIATQIADPSAHFSRGGAVTFNGIKYPTIMPNFKNMSSKNIGILSKYLESLK
;
A
#
# COMPACT_ATOMS: atom_id res chain seq x y z
N MET A 1 86.29 -2.22 8.07
CA MET A 1 85.46 -1.49 7.08
C MET A 1 84.41 -2.46 6.54
N ARG A 2 83.16 -2.39 7.01
CA ARG A 2 82.01 -3.17 6.50
C ARG A 2 80.92 -2.17 6.13
N ILE A 3 80.54 -2.16 4.86
CA ILE A 3 79.43 -1.37 4.33
C ILE A 3 78.23 -2.31 4.31
N SER A 4 77.19 -2.05 5.10
CA SER A 4 75.93 -2.78 5.01
C SER A 4 74.87 -1.84 4.45
N SER A 5 74.62 -2.01 3.15
CA SER A 5 73.55 -1.38 2.40
C SER A 5 72.21 -1.97 2.84
N THR A 6 71.36 -1.19 3.49
CA THR A 6 69.94 -1.52 3.65
C THR A 6 69.14 -0.75 2.61
N SER A 7 68.50 -1.51 1.72
CA SER A 7 67.67 -1.00 0.63
C SER A 7 66.34 -0.47 1.16
N MET A 8 66.15 0.85 1.07
CA MET A 8 64.84 1.49 1.28
C MET A 8 63.91 1.15 0.10
N LEU A 9 62.89 0.32 0.34
CA LEU A 9 61.75 0.20 -0.57
C LEU A 9 60.81 1.41 -0.40
N PRO A 10 60.31 2.01 -1.50
CA PRO A 10 59.63 3.30 -1.48
C PRO A 10 58.26 3.21 -0.80
N GLN A 11 58.05 4.08 0.21
CA GLN A 11 56.85 4.22 1.05
C GLN A 11 55.54 4.48 0.27
N THR A 12 55.63 4.80 -1.02
CA THR A 12 54.51 5.22 -1.87
C THR A 12 53.54 4.10 -2.21
N LYS A 13 54.02 2.86 -2.39
CA LYS A 13 53.14 1.73 -2.73
C LYS A 13 52.26 1.29 -1.55
N LYS A 14 52.79 1.29 -0.32
CA LYS A 14 52.03 0.90 0.88
C LYS A 14 50.85 1.85 1.17
N GLN A 15 51.03 3.14 0.90
CA GLN A 15 49.96 4.14 1.03
C GLN A 15 48.86 3.92 -0.03
N PHE A 16 49.25 3.58 -1.25
CA PHE A 16 48.32 3.31 -2.35
C PHE A 16 47.44 2.07 -2.08
N PHE A 17 48.03 0.98 -1.58
CA PHE A 17 47.28 -0.23 -1.21
C PHE A 17 46.33 -0.01 -0.02
N ARG A 18 46.73 0.81 0.96
CA ARG A 18 45.87 1.19 2.08
C ARG A 18 44.65 2.00 1.63
N LEU A 19 44.82 2.92 0.68
CA LEU A 19 43.73 3.75 0.18
C LEU A 19 42.68 2.95 -0.61
N ILE A 20 43.12 2.01 -1.47
CA ILE A 20 42.23 1.14 -2.25
C ILE A 20 41.37 0.26 -1.32
N THR A 21 41.96 -0.25 -0.23
CA THR A 21 41.25 -1.13 0.70
C THR A 21 40.15 -0.37 1.47
N ILE A 22 40.42 0.88 1.87
CA ILE A 22 39.44 1.73 2.58
C ILE A 22 38.28 2.12 1.65
N ILE A 23 38.56 2.48 0.40
CA ILE A 23 37.52 2.83 -0.59
C ILE A 23 36.61 1.63 -0.87
N SER A 24 37.16 0.42 -0.99
CA SER A 24 36.36 -0.81 -1.20
C SER A 24 35.46 -1.15 0.00
N ILE A 25 35.94 -0.97 1.23
CA ILE A 25 35.14 -1.21 2.45
C ILE A 25 34.01 -0.18 2.59
N LEU A 26 34.26 1.09 2.24
CA LEU A 26 33.25 2.13 2.21
C LEU A 26 32.18 1.86 1.15
N LEU A 27 32.57 1.48 -0.07
CA LEU A 27 31.62 1.15 -1.14
C LEU A 27 30.77 -0.09 -0.80
N MET A 28 31.33 -1.12 -0.17
CA MET A 28 30.57 -2.29 0.30
C MET A 28 29.58 -1.97 1.42
N SER A 29 29.86 -0.94 2.23
CA SER A 29 28.93 -0.49 3.28
C SER A 29 27.73 0.29 2.71
N PHE A 30 27.94 1.06 1.63
CA PHE A 30 26.84 1.77 0.96
C PHE A 30 25.83 0.83 0.28
N VAL A 31 26.30 -0.31 -0.25
CA VAL A 31 25.41 -1.30 -0.90
C VAL A 31 24.45 -1.95 0.11
N ILE A 32 24.88 -2.16 1.37
CA ILE A 32 24.04 -2.78 2.41
C ILE A 32 22.99 -1.81 2.95
N ILE A 33 23.29 -0.50 3.03
CA ILE A 33 22.34 0.52 3.52
C ILE A 33 21.25 0.82 2.47
N GLY A 34 21.56 0.68 1.18
CA GLY A 34 20.60 0.94 0.09
C GLY A 34 19.43 -0.04 -0.01
N ILE A 35 19.54 -1.24 0.55
CA ILE A 35 18.50 -2.30 0.45
C ILE A 35 17.47 -2.20 1.58
N SER A 36 17.82 -1.56 2.70
CA SER A 36 17.00 -1.49 3.91
C SER A 36 15.95 -0.38 3.89
N GLY A 37 15.96 0.48 2.86
CA GLY A 37 15.10 1.66 2.74
C GLY A 37 13.80 1.46 1.94
N ILE A 38 13.47 0.23 1.52
CA ILE A 38 12.16 -0.05 0.93
C ILE A 38 11.14 -0.07 2.07
N SER A 39 10.62 1.12 2.40
CA SER A 39 9.47 1.31 3.26
C SER A 39 8.42 0.23 2.94
N SER A 40 8.05 -0.53 3.96
CA SER A 40 7.02 -1.58 3.94
C SER A 40 5.73 -1.11 3.24
N ASN A 41 5.44 0.20 3.27
CA ASN A 41 4.27 0.80 2.64
C ASN A 41 4.32 0.72 1.09
N LYS A 42 5.51 0.88 0.49
CA LYS A 42 5.70 0.65 -0.95
C LYS A 42 5.57 -0.83 -1.29
N ALA A 43 6.05 -1.73 -0.42
CA ALA A 43 5.92 -3.16 -0.65
C ALA A 43 4.46 -3.62 -0.72
N TYR A 44 3.56 -3.05 0.09
CA TYR A 44 2.12 -3.36 0.01
C TYR A 44 1.46 -2.85 -1.27
N ALA A 45 1.72 -1.60 -1.67
CA ALA A 45 1.20 -1.06 -2.92
C ALA A 45 1.70 -1.87 -4.13
N MET A 46 2.99 -2.23 -4.16
CA MET A 46 3.58 -3.06 -5.21
C MET A 46 3.03 -4.48 -5.19
N LYS A 47 2.85 -5.11 -4.02
CA LYS A 47 2.27 -6.45 -3.89
C LYS A 47 0.79 -6.51 -4.25
N ALA A 48 0.04 -5.42 -4.02
CA ALA A 48 -1.34 -5.28 -4.47
C ALA A 48 -1.43 -5.15 -6.00
N LEU A 49 -0.45 -4.51 -6.64
CA LEU A 49 -0.34 -4.43 -8.10
C LEU A 49 0.06 -5.77 -8.72
N GLU A 50 1.06 -6.46 -8.15
CA GLU A 50 1.50 -7.79 -8.62
C GLU A 50 0.37 -8.83 -8.58
N ASN A 51 -0.45 -8.81 -7.52
CA ASN A 51 -1.60 -9.73 -7.39
C ASN A 51 -2.89 -9.21 -8.06
N GLY A 52 -2.91 -7.95 -8.51
CA GLY A 52 -4.07 -7.28 -9.12
C GLY A 52 -4.01 -7.17 -10.64
N GLY A 53 -2.90 -7.58 -11.27
CA GLY A 53 -2.64 -7.49 -12.71
C GLY A 53 -3.13 -8.67 -13.56
N GLY A 54 -4.06 -9.49 -13.06
CA GLY A 54 -4.63 -10.60 -13.83
C GLY A 54 -5.87 -10.17 -14.61
N ASN A 55 -5.71 -9.93 -15.92
CA ASN A 55 -6.75 -9.87 -16.96
C ASN A 55 -8.21 -9.79 -16.46
N ILE A 56 -8.67 -8.59 -16.07
CA ILE A 56 -10.11 -8.32 -16.02
C ILE A 56 -10.57 -7.97 -17.43
N MET A 57 -11.13 -9.00 -18.04
CA MET A 57 -11.82 -9.03 -19.32
C MET A 57 -12.51 -7.70 -19.66
N MET A 58 -12.09 -7.12 -20.77
CA MET A 58 -12.94 -6.30 -21.64
C MET A 58 -14.23 -7.08 -21.90
N GLY A 59 -15.38 -6.61 -21.43
CA GLY A 59 -16.65 -7.28 -21.69
C GLY A 59 -17.81 -6.75 -20.88
N SER A 60 -18.74 -6.09 -21.59
CA SER A 60 -20.13 -5.87 -21.19
C SER A 60 -20.42 -4.60 -20.37
N MET A 61 -20.71 -3.55 -21.13
CA MET A 61 -21.80 -2.61 -20.82
C MET A 61 -23.01 -3.36 -20.21
N MET A 62 -23.30 -3.13 -18.94
CA MET A 62 -24.61 -3.47 -18.35
C MET A 62 -25.24 -2.19 -17.81
N LYS A 63 -26.14 -1.63 -18.61
CA LYS A 63 -27.21 -0.75 -18.12
C LYS A 63 -28.08 -1.61 -17.21
N ASN A 64 -28.30 -1.23 -15.94
CA ASN A 64 -29.50 -1.69 -15.26
C ASN A 64 -30.00 -0.69 -14.20
N LYS A 65 -31.30 -0.40 -14.31
CA LYS A 65 -32.13 0.43 -13.44
C LYS A 65 -32.64 -0.44 -12.28
N GLY A 66 -32.59 0.09 -11.05
CA GLY A 66 -33.47 -0.24 -9.90
C GLY A 66 -33.61 -1.71 -9.45
N GLY A 67 -33.34 -1.98 -8.17
CA GLY A 67 -33.74 -3.24 -7.54
C GLY A 67 -33.32 -3.36 -6.07
N MET A 68 -34.30 -3.50 -5.19
CA MET A 68 -34.20 -3.56 -3.72
C MET A 68 -33.35 -4.75 -3.24
N VAL A 69 -32.45 -4.53 -2.28
CA VAL A 69 -31.68 -5.59 -1.61
C VAL A 69 -32.50 -6.16 -0.45
N SER A 70 -33.02 -7.38 -0.62
CA SER A 70 -33.70 -8.13 0.43
C SER A 70 -32.69 -8.74 1.40
N ASN A 71 -32.88 -8.48 2.71
CA ASN A 71 -32.22 -9.17 3.81
C ASN A 71 -32.62 -10.65 3.84
N ARG A 72 -31.69 -11.54 3.50
CA ARG A 72 -31.64 -12.91 4.02
C ARG A 72 -30.17 -13.25 4.29
N GLY A 73 -29.78 -13.07 5.54
CA GLY A 73 -28.56 -13.65 6.09
C GLY A 73 -28.79 -15.13 6.40
N HIS A 74 -27.67 -15.85 6.38
CA HIS A 74 -27.50 -17.26 6.75
C HIS A 74 -27.87 -18.31 5.70
N GLU A 75 -26.81 -19.01 5.29
CA GLU A 75 -26.72 -20.24 4.49
C GLU A 75 -26.77 -20.09 2.96
N MET A 76 -25.59 -19.93 2.34
CA MET A 76 -25.14 -20.70 1.16
C MET A 76 -23.77 -20.22 0.66
N PHE A 77 -22.65 -20.77 1.17
CA PHE A 77 -21.38 -20.78 0.42
C PHE A 77 -20.56 -22.05 0.73
N PRO A 78 -20.96 -23.22 0.18
CA PRO A 78 -20.06 -24.35 0.08
C PRO A 78 -19.02 -24.02 -1.01
N GLN A 79 -17.78 -23.75 -0.59
CA GLN A 79 -16.56 -23.84 -1.40
C GLN A 79 -16.62 -23.29 -2.85
N TYR A 80 -16.54 -21.95 -3.02
CA TYR A 80 -15.98 -21.33 -4.23
C TYR A 80 -15.14 -20.11 -3.79
N LYS A 81 -13.86 -19.97 -4.15
CA LYS A 81 -13.41 -19.65 -5.52
C LYS A 81 -14.19 -18.49 -6.18
N GLY A 82 -14.88 -17.63 -5.44
CA GLY A 82 -15.61 -16.46 -5.97
C GLY A 82 -15.10 -15.16 -5.38
N VAL A 83 -14.55 -14.28 -6.22
CA VAL A 83 -14.14 -12.92 -5.84
C VAL A 83 -15.40 -12.18 -5.35
N LYS A 84 -15.45 -11.79 -4.06
CA LYS A 84 -16.49 -10.87 -3.57
C LYS A 84 -16.37 -9.59 -4.39
N THR A 85 -17.50 -9.07 -4.91
CA THR A 85 -17.50 -7.76 -5.57
C THR A 85 -16.94 -6.71 -4.60
N GLY A 86 -16.33 -5.65 -5.12
CA GLY A 86 -15.71 -4.63 -4.28
C GLY A 86 -16.64 -4.05 -3.21
N TYR A 87 -17.89 -3.78 -3.57
CA TYR A 87 -18.90 -3.32 -2.61
C TYR A 87 -19.28 -4.38 -1.57
N ALA A 88 -19.43 -5.66 -1.96
CA ALA A 88 -19.71 -6.73 -1.00
C ALA A 88 -18.57 -6.89 0.00
N LEU A 89 -17.32 -6.75 -0.45
CA LEU A 89 -16.15 -6.77 0.42
C LEU A 89 -16.10 -5.53 1.33
N PHE A 90 -16.38 -4.34 0.79
CA PHE A 90 -16.46 -3.09 1.57
C PHE A 90 -17.47 -3.19 2.72
N ARG A 91 -18.61 -3.85 2.49
CA ARG A 91 -19.60 -4.14 3.55
C ARG A 91 -19.10 -5.19 4.53
N TYR A 92 -18.54 -6.29 4.01
CA TYR A 92 -18.08 -7.41 4.82
C TYR A 92 -16.94 -7.05 5.78
N GLU A 93 -15.99 -6.22 5.33
CA GLU A 93 -14.87 -5.73 6.13
C GLU A 93 -15.29 -4.57 7.07
N GLY A 94 -16.57 -4.19 7.08
CA GLY A 94 -17.12 -3.19 8.00
C GLY A 94 -16.83 -1.74 7.62
N CYS A 95 -16.24 -1.46 6.46
CA CYS A 95 -15.93 -0.09 6.02
C CYS A 95 -17.19 0.79 5.96
N ILE A 96 -18.32 0.19 5.55
CA ILE A 96 -19.64 0.85 5.45
C ILE A 96 -20.18 1.37 6.79
N MET A 97 -19.68 0.87 7.92
CA MET A 97 -20.14 1.32 9.25
C MET A 97 -19.71 2.76 9.55
N CYS A 98 -18.63 3.22 8.95
CA CYS A 98 -18.11 4.57 9.14
C CYS A 98 -18.24 5.43 7.88
N HIS A 99 -18.10 4.84 6.70
CA HIS A 99 -18.08 5.56 5.43
C HIS A 99 -19.38 5.38 4.65
N THR A 100 -19.76 6.45 3.94
CA THR A 100 -20.90 6.46 3.03
C THR A 100 -20.45 6.14 1.59
N ILE A 101 -21.30 5.42 0.86
CA ILE A 101 -21.25 5.29 -0.61
C ILE A 101 -22.69 5.44 -1.14
N ASN A 102 -22.91 6.36 -2.06
CA ASN A 102 -24.20 6.71 -2.66
C ASN A 102 -25.32 6.90 -1.62
N GLY A 103 -25.02 7.62 -0.53
CA GLY A 103 -25.96 7.87 0.57
C GLY A 103 -26.21 6.68 1.51
N GLN A 104 -25.48 5.57 1.37
CA GLN A 104 -25.61 4.40 2.24
C GLN A 104 -24.37 4.20 3.11
N GLY A 105 -24.57 4.03 4.42
CA GLY A 105 -23.53 3.72 5.38
C GLY A 105 -23.49 4.69 6.56
N GLY A 106 -22.33 4.78 7.20
CA GLY A 106 -22.08 5.71 8.31
C GLY A 106 -21.57 7.08 7.88
N ILE A 107 -21.61 8.01 8.82
CA ILE A 107 -21.18 9.42 8.64
C ILE A 107 -19.91 9.78 9.43
N MET A 108 -19.32 8.81 10.13
CA MET A 108 -18.14 9.03 10.98
C MET A 108 -16.87 9.29 10.16
N GLY A 109 -16.79 8.68 8.98
CA GLY A 109 -15.77 8.94 7.97
C GLY A 109 -16.35 9.68 6.76
N PRO A 110 -15.49 10.21 5.89
CA PRO A 110 -15.92 10.91 4.67
C PRO A 110 -16.72 10.01 3.72
N ASP A 111 -17.59 10.65 2.96
CA ASP A 111 -18.27 10.03 1.81
C ASP A 111 -17.25 9.65 0.73
N LEU A 112 -17.30 8.38 0.32
CA LEU A 112 -16.39 7.78 -0.66
C LEU A 112 -17.03 7.60 -2.05
N SER A 113 -18.25 8.11 -2.27
CA SER A 113 -19.02 7.97 -3.52
C SER A 113 -18.26 8.43 -4.77
N HIS A 114 -17.31 9.34 -4.62
CA HIS A 114 -16.50 9.89 -5.71
C HIS A 114 -14.99 9.72 -5.44
N MET A 115 -14.60 8.68 -4.69
CA MET A 115 -13.21 8.56 -4.24
C MET A 115 -12.21 8.45 -5.38
N GLY A 116 -12.57 7.75 -6.46
CA GLY A 116 -11.80 7.61 -7.68
C GLY A 116 -11.62 8.90 -8.49
N SER A 117 -12.48 9.89 -8.27
CA SER A 117 -12.29 11.23 -8.85
C SER A 117 -11.25 12.06 -8.09
N ILE A 118 -10.91 11.68 -6.86
CA ILE A 118 -10.03 12.45 -5.96
C ILE A 118 -8.68 11.74 -5.76
N LYS A 119 -8.68 10.40 -5.68
CA LYS A 119 -7.52 9.57 -5.34
C LYS A 119 -7.38 8.38 -6.27
N ASN A 120 -6.14 8.01 -6.56
CA ASN A 120 -5.80 6.84 -7.38
C ASN A 120 -5.65 5.56 -6.54
N PHE A 121 -5.57 4.42 -7.21
CA PHE A 121 -5.39 3.10 -6.60
C PHE A 121 -4.28 3.05 -5.55
N SER A 122 -3.10 3.58 -5.85
CA SER A 122 -1.92 3.47 -4.98
C SER A 122 -2.14 4.23 -3.66
N TRP A 123 -2.73 5.42 -3.75
CA TRP A 123 -3.09 6.21 -2.58
C TRP A 123 -4.11 5.47 -1.71
N ILE A 124 -5.16 4.92 -2.33
CA ILE A 124 -6.23 4.20 -1.63
C ILE A 124 -5.68 2.93 -0.96
N ALA A 125 -4.89 2.13 -1.69
CA ALA A 125 -4.28 0.90 -1.17
C ALA A 125 -3.38 1.18 0.03
N THR A 126 -2.58 2.24 -0.05
CA THR A 126 -1.71 2.68 1.05
C THR A 126 -2.53 3.06 2.28
N GLN A 127 -3.59 3.85 2.11
CA GLN A 127 -4.46 4.28 3.22
C GLN A 127 -5.21 3.11 3.87
N ILE A 128 -5.65 2.10 3.09
CA ILE A 128 -6.31 0.90 3.64
C ILE A 128 -5.31 0.04 4.41
N ALA A 129 -4.13 -0.18 3.85
CA ALA A 129 -3.08 -0.99 4.47
C ALA A 129 -2.52 -0.35 5.75
N ASP A 130 -2.35 0.97 5.74
CA ASP A 130 -1.86 1.76 6.84
C ASP A 130 -2.72 3.02 7.01
N PRO A 131 -3.72 2.98 7.91
CA PRO A 131 -4.58 4.13 8.18
C PRO A 131 -3.83 5.38 8.65
N SER A 132 -2.58 5.24 9.12
CA SER A 132 -1.76 6.35 9.59
C SER A 132 -0.86 6.95 8.50
N ALA A 133 -0.82 6.35 7.30
CA ALA A 133 0.14 6.72 6.26
C ALA A 133 -0.04 8.15 5.72
N HIS A 134 -1.29 8.59 5.55
CA HIS A 134 -1.60 9.96 5.11
C HIS A 134 -2.19 10.84 6.21
N PHE A 135 -2.69 10.24 7.29
CA PHE A 135 -3.38 10.95 8.36
C PHE A 135 -2.91 10.47 9.73
N SER A 136 -2.45 11.37 10.58
CA SER A 136 -2.04 11.01 11.94
C SER A 136 -3.24 10.54 12.76
N ARG A 137 -3.16 9.35 13.37
CA ARG A 137 -4.22 8.77 14.21
C ARG A 137 -4.57 9.68 15.39
N GLY A 138 -5.86 9.85 15.67
CA GLY A 138 -6.36 10.66 16.80
C GLY A 138 -6.39 12.18 16.55
N GLY A 139 -5.97 12.63 15.37
CA GLY A 139 -6.17 13.99 14.87
C GLY A 139 -7.50 14.18 14.14
N ALA A 140 -7.51 15.12 13.20
CA ALA A 140 -8.64 15.37 12.33
C ALA A 140 -8.18 15.74 10.92
N VAL A 141 -9.00 15.40 9.93
CA VAL A 141 -8.78 15.73 8.51
C VAL A 141 -9.99 16.47 7.97
N THR A 142 -9.78 17.50 7.17
CA THR A 142 -10.85 18.14 6.41
C THR A 142 -10.97 17.49 5.04
N PHE A 143 -12.16 16.99 4.70
CA PHE A 143 -12.47 16.38 3.41
C PHE A 143 -13.77 17.00 2.87
N ASN A 144 -13.72 17.59 1.67
CA ASN A 144 -14.81 18.36 1.07
C ASN A 144 -15.41 19.43 2.02
N GLY A 145 -14.56 20.13 2.76
CA GLY A 145 -14.99 21.17 3.71
C GLY A 145 -15.55 20.66 5.04
N ILE A 146 -15.68 19.35 5.22
CA ILE A 146 -16.18 18.72 6.45
C ILE A 146 -15.00 18.13 7.23
N LYS A 147 -14.97 18.35 8.55
CA LYS A 147 -13.91 17.85 9.43
C LYS A 147 -14.28 16.48 9.99
N TYR A 148 -13.41 15.50 9.78
CA TYR A 148 -13.56 14.13 10.26
C TYR A 148 -12.46 13.76 11.26
N PRO A 149 -12.77 12.98 12.30
CA PRO A 149 -11.76 12.44 13.19
C PRO A 149 -10.93 11.35 12.48
N THR A 150 -9.62 11.31 12.71
CA THR A 150 -8.74 10.29 12.10
C THR A 150 -8.71 9.02 12.94
N ILE A 151 -9.84 8.30 12.90
CA ILE A 151 -10.11 7.11 13.73
C ILE A 151 -10.21 5.82 12.92
N MET A 152 -9.81 5.82 11.63
CA MET A 152 -9.84 4.64 10.79
C MET A 152 -9.07 3.48 11.47
N PRO A 153 -9.71 2.33 11.73
CA PRO A 153 -9.09 1.23 12.44
C PRO A 153 -8.04 0.56 11.54
N ASN A 154 -7.05 -0.07 12.18
CA ASN A 154 -6.08 -0.89 11.45
C ASN A 154 -6.64 -2.31 11.26
N PHE A 155 -6.69 -2.77 10.01
CA PHE A 155 -7.16 -4.10 9.66
C PHE A 155 -5.99 -5.08 9.60
N LYS A 156 -5.46 -5.47 10.78
CA LYS A 156 -4.25 -6.32 10.90
C LYS A 156 -4.32 -7.66 10.16
N ASN A 157 -5.52 -8.15 9.84
CA ASN A 157 -5.75 -9.44 9.18
C ASN A 157 -6.28 -9.31 7.74
N MET A 158 -6.22 -8.11 7.13
CA MET A 158 -6.69 -7.93 5.76
C MET A 158 -5.65 -8.41 4.75
N SER A 159 -6.03 -9.33 3.87
CA SER A 159 -5.13 -9.85 2.84
C SER A 159 -4.80 -8.80 1.77
N SER A 160 -3.61 -8.86 1.18
CA SER A 160 -3.22 -7.95 0.07
C SER A 160 -4.17 -8.04 -1.12
N LYS A 161 -4.77 -9.22 -1.35
CA LYS A 161 -5.82 -9.42 -2.37
C LYS A 161 -7.07 -8.60 -2.06
N ASN A 162 -7.55 -8.63 -0.82
CA ASN A 162 -8.72 -7.86 -0.39
C ASN A 162 -8.45 -6.35 -0.49
N ILE A 163 -7.25 -5.90 -0.09
CA ILE A 163 -6.82 -4.51 -0.26
C ILE A 163 -6.86 -4.09 -1.73
N GLY A 164 -6.34 -4.93 -2.64
CA GLY A 164 -6.38 -4.68 -4.08
C GLY A 164 -7.81 -4.59 -4.63
N ILE A 165 -8.70 -5.52 -4.26
CA ILE A 165 -10.11 -5.51 -4.68
C ILE A 165 -10.82 -4.24 -4.19
N LEU A 166 -10.66 -3.88 -2.91
CA LEU A 166 -11.24 -2.66 -2.33
C LEU A 166 -10.70 -1.40 -3.01
N SER A 167 -9.40 -1.35 -3.26
CA SER A 167 -8.75 -0.18 -3.85
C SER A 167 -9.19 0.03 -5.29
N LYS A 168 -9.31 -1.03 -6.09
CA LYS A 168 -9.85 -0.94 -7.46
C LYS A 168 -11.31 -0.52 -7.46
N TYR A 169 -12.10 -1.03 -6.54
CA TYR A 169 -13.49 -0.65 -6.39
C TYR A 169 -13.64 0.84 -6.05
N LEU A 170 -12.93 1.32 -5.02
CA LEU A 170 -12.99 2.73 -4.64
C LEU A 170 -12.42 3.66 -5.73
N GLU A 171 -11.37 3.25 -6.44
CA GLU A 171 -10.86 3.98 -7.61
C GLU A 171 -11.87 4.06 -8.76
N SER A 172 -12.79 3.09 -8.89
CA SER A 172 -13.83 3.11 -9.92
C SER A 172 -14.99 4.07 -9.62
N LEU A 173 -15.10 4.59 -8.40
CA LEU A 173 -16.16 5.50 -7.96
C LEU A 173 -15.83 6.94 -8.40
N LYS A 174 -16.46 7.42 -9.48
CA LYS A 174 -16.17 8.72 -10.08
C LYS A 174 -17.34 9.69 -9.99
#